data_AF-Q9QWQ1-F1
#
_entry.id   AF-Q9QWQ1-F1
#
_cell.length_a   1.000
_cell.length_b   1.000
_cell.length_c   1.000
_cell.angle_alpha   90.00
_cell.angle_beta   90.00
_cell.angle_gamma   90.00
#
_symmetry.space_group_name_H-M   'P 1'
#
loop_
_entity.id
_entity.type
_entity.pdbx_description
1 polymer ?
#
loop_
_entity_poly.entity_id
_entity_poly.type
_entity_poly.pdbx_seq_one_letter_code
_entity_poly.pdbx_strand_id
1 'polypeptide(L)'
;PCSPNPCYNDAKCLVTLDTQRGDIFTEYICQCPVGYSGIHCETETNYYNLDGEYMFTTAVPNTAVPTPAPTPDLSNNLASRCSTQLGMEGGAIADSQISASSVYMGFMGLQRWGPELARLYRTGIVNAWTASNYDSKPWIQVNLLRKMRVSGVMTQGASRAGRAEYLKTFKVAYSLDGRKFEFIQDESGGDK
;
A
#
# COMPACT_ATOMS: atom_id res chain seq x y z
N PRO A 1 -14.93 -3.16 -11.86
CA PRO A 1 -13.48 -3.33 -11.59
C PRO A 1 -12.78 -4.32 -12.55
N CYS A 2 -13.43 -5.40 -13.00
CA CYS A 2 -12.84 -6.39 -13.91
C CYS A 2 -13.08 -6.13 -15.41
N SER A 3 -13.38 -4.89 -15.81
CA SER A 3 -13.62 -4.55 -17.22
C SER A 3 -13.01 -3.17 -17.55
N PRO A 4 -11.94 -3.11 -18.38
CA PRO A 4 -11.20 -4.25 -18.94
C PRO A 4 -10.52 -5.10 -17.85
N ASN A 5 -10.16 -6.36 -18.14
CA ASN A 5 -9.53 -7.24 -17.15
C ASN A 5 -8.17 -6.65 -16.73
N PRO A 6 -8.00 -6.25 -15.45
CA PRO A 6 -6.74 -5.67 -14.96
C PRO A 6 -5.64 -6.72 -14.69
N CYS A 7 -5.95 -8.01 -14.76
CA CYS A 7 -5.00 -9.09 -14.50
C CYS A 7 -4.24 -9.51 -15.77
N TYR A 8 -2.94 -9.79 -15.64
CA TYR A 8 -2.05 -10.25 -16.70
C TYR A 8 -2.03 -11.77 -16.84
N ASN A 9 -1.42 -12.27 -17.92
CA ASN A 9 -1.13 -13.69 -18.14
C ASN A 9 -2.36 -14.61 -18.04
N ASP A 10 -3.46 -14.22 -18.69
CA ASP A 10 -4.74 -14.95 -18.68
C ASP A 10 -5.35 -15.18 -17.29
N ALA A 11 -4.91 -14.41 -16.28
CA ALA A 11 -5.44 -14.49 -14.93
C ALA A 11 -6.92 -14.05 -14.86
N LYS A 12 -7.66 -14.74 -14.00
CA LYS A 12 -9.10 -14.51 -13.84
C LYS A 12 -9.33 -13.42 -12.80
N CYS A 13 -9.95 -12.31 -13.21
CA CYS A 13 -10.38 -11.28 -12.28
C CYS A 13 -11.68 -11.69 -11.57
N LEU A 14 -11.63 -11.76 -10.25
CA LEU A 14 -12.77 -12.08 -9.39
C LEU A 14 -13.13 -10.83 -8.59
N VAL A 15 -14.39 -10.40 -8.67
CA VAL A 15 -14.90 -9.33 -7.82
C VAL A 15 -15.24 -9.94 -6.45
N THR A 16 -14.59 -9.48 -5.40
CA THR A 16 -14.95 -9.87 -4.03
C THR A 16 -16.15 -9.02 -3.59
N LEU A 17 -17.34 -9.62 -3.73
CA LEU A 17 -18.57 -9.08 -3.16
C LEU A 17 -18.64 -9.39 -1.66
N ASP A 18 -17.70 -8.88 -0.86
CA ASP A 18 -17.93 -8.88 0.59
C ASP A 18 -18.80 -7.68 0.96
N THR A 19 -20.11 -7.91 0.95
CA THR A 19 -21.12 -6.96 1.42
C THR A 19 -21.32 -6.99 2.94
N GLN A 20 -20.41 -7.56 3.74
CA GLN A 20 -20.58 -7.59 5.21
C GLN A 20 -20.13 -6.31 5.95
N ARG A 21 -19.72 -5.26 5.24
CA ARG A 21 -19.66 -3.90 5.77
C ARG A 21 -19.97 -2.94 4.63
N GLY A 22 -20.68 -1.85 4.91
CA GLY A 22 -21.27 -0.94 3.93
C GLY A 22 -20.26 -0.18 3.07
N ASP A 23 -19.62 -0.90 2.15
CA ASP A 23 -18.45 -0.47 1.41
C ASP A 23 -18.78 -0.39 -0.08
N ILE A 24 -18.98 0.82 -0.60
CA ILE A 24 -18.99 1.11 -2.05
C ILE A 24 -17.55 1.08 -2.60
N PHE A 25 -16.89 -0.05 -2.46
CA PHE A 25 -15.69 -0.37 -3.25
C PHE A 25 -15.74 -1.86 -3.55
N THR A 26 -16.11 -2.18 -4.79
CA THR A 26 -15.96 -3.53 -5.32
C THR A 26 -14.46 -3.81 -5.48
N GLU A 27 -13.86 -4.40 -4.46
CA GLU A 27 -12.51 -4.94 -4.54
C GLU A 27 -12.49 -6.08 -5.57
N TYR A 28 -11.35 -6.25 -6.25
CA TYR A 28 -11.13 -7.37 -7.15
C TYR A 28 -9.81 -8.04 -6.78
N ILE A 29 -9.77 -9.35 -6.99
CA ILE A 29 -8.57 -10.15 -6.82
C ILE A 29 -8.27 -10.87 -8.14
N CYS A 30 -7.00 -10.88 -8.52
CA CYS A 30 -6.52 -11.66 -9.66
C CYS A 30 -6.18 -13.06 -9.20
N GLN A 31 -6.90 -14.05 -9.73
CA GLN A 31 -6.56 -15.46 -9.54
C GLN A 31 -5.46 -15.83 -10.54
N CYS A 32 -4.22 -15.88 -10.07
CA CYS A 32 -3.06 -16.15 -10.91
C CYS A 32 -3.00 -17.62 -11.35
N PRO A 33 -2.69 -17.89 -12.63
CA PRO A 33 -2.38 -19.23 -13.09
C PRO A 33 -1.05 -19.72 -12.50
N VAL A 34 -0.85 -21.03 -12.55
CA VAL A 34 0.40 -21.66 -12.09
C VAL A 34 1.59 -21.06 -12.84
N GLY A 35 2.63 -20.71 -12.10
CA GLY A 35 3.81 -20.05 -12.64
C GLY A 35 3.73 -18.53 -12.65
N TYR A 36 2.68 -17.92 -12.06
CA TYR A 36 2.56 -16.47 -11.93
C TYR A 36 2.14 -16.04 -10.51
N SER A 37 2.60 -14.87 -10.09
CA SER A 37 2.33 -14.23 -8.79
C SER A 37 2.32 -12.71 -8.93
N GLY A 38 1.92 -12.00 -7.88
CA GLY A 38 1.75 -10.54 -7.87
C GLY A 38 0.28 -10.13 -7.77
N ILE A 39 0.04 -8.82 -7.65
CA ILE A 39 -1.31 -8.27 -7.44
C ILE A 39 -2.16 -8.40 -8.72
N HIS A 40 -1.50 -8.31 -9.88
CA HIS A 40 -2.08 -8.47 -11.20
C HIS A 40 -1.50 -9.69 -11.93
N CYS A 41 -0.86 -10.62 -11.22
CA CYS A 41 -0.19 -11.80 -11.79
C CYS A 41 0.93 -11.45 -12.78
N GLU A 42 1.64 -10.36 -12.52
CA GLU A 42 2.68 -9.77 -13.35
C GLU A 42 4.06 -10.47 -13.23
N THR A 43 4.27 -11.30 -12.20
CA THR A 43 5.57 -11.91 -11.90
C THR A 43 5.56 -13.39 -12.23
N GLU A 44 6.52 -13.86 -13.05
CA GLU A 44 6.74 -15.30 -13.27
C GLU A 44 7.34 -15.97 -12.02
N THR A 45 6.78 -17.11 -11.62
CA THR A 45 7.29 -17.94 -10.53
C THR A 45 7.79 -19.28 -11.06
N ASN A 46 9.09 -19.53 -10.87
CA ASN A 46 9.65 -20.86 -11.07
C ASN A 46 9.17 -21.77 -9.94
N TYR A 47 8.30 -22.73 -10.24
CA TYR A 47 7.94 -23.80 -9.30
C TYR A 47 9.04 -24.87 -9.33
N TYR A 48 9.75 -25.04 -8.22
CA TYR A 48 10.68 -26.14 -8.01
C TYR A 48 9.91 -27.40 -7.55
N ASN A 49 10.18 -28.55 -8.16
CA ASN A 49 9.79 -29.84 -7.56
C ASN A 49 10.68 -30.14 -6.34
N LEU A 50 10.22 -31.05 -5.46
CA LEU A 50 10.99 -31.56 -4.33
C LEU A 50 12.33 -32.24 -4.75
N ASP A 51 12.49 -32.50 -6.05
CA ASP A 51 13.68 -33.12 -6.64
C ASP A 51 14.60 -32.13 -7.38
N GLY A 52 14.29 -30.83 -7.37
CA GLY A 52 15.19 -29.77 -7.89
C GLY A 52 15.30 -29.65 -9.42
N GLU A 53 14.43 -30.28 -10.19
CA GLU A 53 14.44 -30.22 -11.67
C GLU A 53 13.54 -29.09 -12.23
N TYR A 54 14.05 -28.37 -13.24
CA TYR A 54 13.45 -27.17 -13.83
C TYR A 54 12.33 -27.53 -14.82
N MET A 55 11.09 -27.13 -14.54
CA MET A 55 9.96 -27.35 -15.46
C MET A 55 9.64 -26.06 -16.24
N PHE A 56 9.98 -26.01 -17.53
CA PHE A 56 9.41 -25.05 -18.50
C PHE A 56 8.05 -25.59 -18.96
N THR A 57 6.94 -24.97 -18.53
CA THR A 57 5.61 -25.40 -18.99
C THR A 57 5.26 -24.72 -20.33
N THR A 58 5.67 -25.35 -21.43
CA THR A 58 4.90 -25.20 -22.67
C THR A 58 3.61 -25.99 -22.50
N ALA A 59 2.48 -25.33 -22.80
CA ALA A 59 1.10 -25.79 -22.66
C ALA A 59 0.90 -27.32 -22.65
N VAL A 60 0.32 -27.85 -21.56
CA VAL A 60 -0.20 -29.22 -21.52
C VAL A 60 -1.73 -29.18 -21.46
N PRO A 61 -2.45 -29.93 -22.33
CA PRO A 61 -3.91 -29.87 -22.41
C PRO A 61 -4.61 -30.40 -21.15
N ASN A 62 -5.75 -29.77 -20.86
CA ASN A 62 -6.69 -30.09 -19.77
C ASN A 62 -7.13 -31.57 -19.72
N THR A 63 -6.46 -32.45 -18.97
CA THR A 63 -7.07 -33.73 -18.50
C THR A 63 -6.35 -34.31 -17.27
N ALA A 64 -6.15 -33.53 -16.20
CA ALA A 64 -5.86 -34.12 -14.89
C ALA A 64 -6.57 -33.30 -13.81
N VAL A 65 -7.53 -33.92 -13.14
CA VAL A 65 -8.14 -33.40 -11.91
C VAL A 65 -7.01 -33.27 -10.89
N PRO A 66 -6.66 -32.06 -10.40
CA PRO A 66 -5.71 -31.96 -9.33
C PRO A 66 -6.37 -32.54 -8.07
N THR A 67 -5.78 -33.59 -7.54
CA THR A 67 -5.99 -34.03 -6.16
C THR A 67 -5.93 -32.81 -5.24
N PRO A 68 -6.78 -32.71 -4.20
CA PRO A 68 -6.74 -31.58 -3.29
C PRO A 68 -5.34 -31.53 -2.66
N ALA A 69 -4.60 -30.48 -2.98
CA ALA A 69 -3.35 -30.16 -2.31
C ALA A 69 -3.61 -30.16 -0.79
N PRO A 70 -2.68 -30.68 0.03
CA PRO A 70 -2.81 -30.60 1.47
C PRO A 70 -3.07 -29.13 1.83
N THR A 71 -4.19 -28.90 2.52
CA THR A 71 -4.59 -27.58 3.00
C THR A 71 -3.38 -26.92 3.65
N PRO A 72 -2.99 -25.69 3.25
CA PRO A 72 -1.93 -24.99 3.96
C PRO A 72 -2.38 -24.87 5.41
N ASP A 73 -1.60 -25.50 6.29
CA ASP A 73 -1.78 -25.47 7.72
C ASP A 73 -2.07 -24.02 8.14
N LEU A 74 -3.24 -23.82 8.76
CA LEU A 74 -3.72 -22.55 9.29
C LEU A 74 -2.96 -22.18 10.58
N SER A 75 -1.69 -22.57 10.67
CA SER A 75 -0.81 -22.24 11.78
C SER A 75 -0.04 -20.96 11.44
N ASN A 76 -0.54 -19.87 12.02
CA ASN A 76 0.24 -18.69 12.42
C ASN A 76 1.04 -17.96 11.36
N ASN A 77 0.34 -17.24 10.48
CA ASN A 77 0.94 -16.10 9.78
C ASN A 77 -0.04 -14.93 9.64
N LEU A 78 -0.66 -14.51 10.75
CA LEU A 78 -1.48 -13.29 10.82
C LEU A 78 -0.67 -12.04 10.43
N ALA A 79 0.65 -12.04 10.65
CA ALA A 79 1.57 -11.00 10.21
C ALA A 79 1.71 -10.92 8.67
N SER A 80 1.60 -12.06 7.96
CA SER A 80 1.71 -12.11 6.50
C SER A 80 0.49 -11.52 5.77
N ARG A 81 -0.69 -11.52 6.40
CA ARG A 81 -1.96 -11.09 5.77
C ARG A 81 -2.21 -9.59 5.80
N CYS A 82 -1.40 -8.81 6.52
CA CYS A 82 -1.58 -7.37 6.69
C CYS A 82 -0.35 -6.57 6.24
N SER A 83 0.40 -7.05 5.24
CA SER A 83 1.63 -6.39 4.75
C SER A 83 1.45 -5.70 3.38
N THR A 84 0.23 -5.66 2.84
CA THR A 84 -0.07 -5.06 1.54
C THR A 84 -0.08 -3.54 1.60
N GLN A 85 0.47 -2.86 0.58
CA GLN A 85 0.45 -1.41 0.50
C GLN A 85 -0.98 -0.89 0.30
N LEU A 86 -1.37 0.14 1.05
CA LEU A 86 -2.72 0.72 1.00
C LEU A 86 -2.93 1.75 -0.13
N GLY A 87 -1.92 1.97 -0.98
CA GLY A 87 -2.08 2.84 -2.16
C GLY A 87 -1.47 4.24 -2.07
N MET A 88 -0.60 4.50 -1.10
CA MET A 88 0.13 5.79 -1.02
C MET A 88 1.09 5.96 -2.20
N GLU A 89 1.85 4.93 -2.57
CA GLU A 89 2.79 5.00 -3.71
C GLU A 89 2.04 4.92 -5.04
N GLY A 90 1.23 3.88 -5.23
CA GLY A 90 0.54 3.59 -6.50
C GLY A 90 -0.68 4.47 -6.82
N GLY A 91 -0.98 5.51 -6.05
CA GLY A 91 -2.06 6.46 -6.36
C GLY A 91 -3.48 5.98 -6.03
N ALA A 92 -3.68 4.78 -5.50
CA ALA A 92 -5.01 4.30 -5.11
C ALA A 92 -5.61 5.11 -3.94
N ILE A 93 -4.78 5.72 -3.10
CA ILE A 93 -5.19 6.85 -2.24
C ILE A 93 -5.05 8.12 -3.09
N ALA A 94 -6.14 8.83 -3.34
CA ALA A 94 -6.16 10.03 -4.15
C ALA A 94 -5.51 11.23 -3.44
N ASP A 95 -5.01 12.20 -4.21
CA ASP A 95 -4.38 13.42 -3.66
C ASP A 95 -5.32 14.20 -2.74
N SER A 96 -6.64 14.20 -3.04
CA SER A 96 -7.66 14.85 -2.21
C SER A 96 -7.87 14.19 -0.84
N GLN A 97 -7.38 12.97 -0.66
CA GLN A 97 -7.43 12.26 0.62
C GLN A 97 -6.26 12.63 1.53
N ILE A 98 -5.25 13.35 1.03
CA ILE A 98 -4.04 13.69 1.78
C ILE A 98 -4.10 15.17 2.14
N SER A 99 -4.03 15.47 3.43
CA SER A 99 -4.08 16.83 3.96
C SER A 99 -2.95 17.05 4.96
N ALA A 100 -2.59 18.29 5.21
CA ALA A 100 -1.55 18.64 6.17
C ALA A 100 -1.89 19.95 6.89
N SER A 101 -1.24 20.16 8.03
CA SER A 101 -1.34 21.39 8.81
C SER A 101 -0.87 22.62 8.03
N SER A 102 0.21 22.44 7.27
CA SER A 102 0.86 23.50 6.53
C SER A 102 1.70 22.95 5.37
N VAL A 103 2.10 23.86 4.49
CA VAL A 103 2.88 23.55 3.29
C VAL A 103 4.01 24.57 3.16
N TYR A 104 5.20 24.08 2.87
CA TYR A 104 6.35 24.92 2.54
C TYR A 104 6.26 25.40 1.08
N MET A 105 6.53 26.68 0.89
CA MET A 105 6.62 27.33 -0.42
C MET A 105 8.06 27.81 -0.62
N GLY A 106 8.77 27.21 -1.57
CA GLY A 106 10.13 27.58 -1.96
C GLY A 106 10.17 28.46 -3.21
N PHE A 107 11.35 29.06 -3.47
CA PHE A 107 11.69 29.85 -4.65
C PHE A 107 10.57 30.78 -5.15
N MET A 108 10.36 31.91 -4.45
CA MET A 108 9.31 32.90 -4.77
C MET A 108 7.89 32.30 -4.93
N GLY A 109 7.60 31.18 -4.25
CA GLY A 109 6.30 30.51 -4.31
C GLY A 109 6.14 29.52 -5.47
N LEU A 110 7.18 29.29 -6.28
CA LEU A 110 7.14 28.37 -7.42
C LEU A 110 7.30 26.90 -7.00
N GLN A 111 7.87 26.62 -5.82
CA GLN A 111 8.06 25.26 -5.33
C GLN A 111 7.09 24.97 -4.18
N ARG A 112 5.94 24.37 -4.48
CA ARG A 112 4.93 23.99 -3.47
C ARG A 112 5.15 22.55 -3.00
N TRP A 113 5.60 22.37 -1.76
CA TRP A 113 5.86 21.06 -1.14
C TRP A 113 4.60 20.50 -0.47
N GLY A 114 3.56 20.26 -1.27
CA GLY A 114 2.22 19.90 -0.81
C GLY A 114 2.08 18.47 -0.27
N PRO A 115 1.02 18.19 0.52
CA PRO A 115 0.75 16.86 1.08
C PRO A 115 0.57 15.78 0.01
N GLU A 116 0.04 16.13 -1.16
CA GLU A 116 -0.14 15.21 -2.28
C GLU A 116 1.18 14.62 -2.82
N LEU A 117 2.30 15.26 -2.48
CA LEU A 117 3.65 14.82 -2.83
C LEU A 117 4.23 13.79 -1.86
N ALA A 118 3.59 13.54 -0.71
CA ALA A 118 4.04 12.60 0.31
C ALA A 118 3.83 11.12 -0.08
N ARG A 119 4.42 10.71 -1.21
CA ARG A 119 4.34 9.36 -1.76
C ARG A 119 5.74 8.75 -1.86
N LEU A 120 5.83 7.46 -1.56
CA LEU A 120 7.09 6.75 -1.57
C LEU A 120 7.69 6.71 -2.97
N TYR A 121 9.02 6.76 -3.07
CA TYR A 121 9.82 6.70 -4.30
C TYR A 121 9.50 7.76 -5.36
N ARG A 122 8.83 8.85 -4.96
CA ARG A 122 8.55 9.95 -5.89
C ARG A 122 9.83 10.69 -6.24
N THR A 123 10.01 11.00 -7.53
CA THR A 123 11.19 11.70 -8.07
C THR A 123 10.82 13.10 -8.58
N GLY A 124 11.82 13.95 -8.77
CA GLY A 124 11.65 15.33 -9.26
C GLY A 124 12.27 16.38 -8.33
N ILE A 125 12.21 17.65 -8.75
CA ILE A 125 12.74 18.79 -7.98
C ILE A 125 11.93 19.02 -6.70
N VAL A 126 10.62 18.77 -6.77
CA VAL A 126 9.68 18.83 -5.64
C VAL A 126 8.94 17.50 -5.60
N ASN A 127 9.31 16.64 -4.65
CA ASN A 127 8.92 15.23 -4.65
C ASN A 127 8.46 14.73 -3.28
N ALA A 128 8.28 15.61 -2.30
CA ALA A 128 7.80 15.27 -0.98
C ALA A 128 6.94 16.39 -0.40
N TRP A 129 6.31 16.10 0.74
CA TRP A 129 5.69 17.12 1.57
C TRP A 129 6.71 17.72 2.54
N THR A 130 6.59 19.02 2.78
CA THR A 130 7.35 19.72 3.82
C THR A 130 6.44 20.74 4.47
N ALA A 131 6.41 20.75 5.80
CA ALA A 131 5.64 21.72 6.55
C ALA A 131 6.24 23.13 6.46
N SER A 132 5.43 24.15 6.71
CA SER A 132 5.92 25.53 6.79
C SER A 132 6.92 25.70 7.93
N ASN A 133 7.93 26.55 7.73
CA ASN A 133 8.91 26.89 8.78
C ASN A 133 8.27 27.57 10.01
N TYR A 134 7.04 28.05 9.90
CA TYR A 134 6.29 28.70 10.98
C TYR A 134 5.37 27.74 11.74
N ASP A 135 5.29 26.48 11.30
CA ASP A 135 4.46 25.47 11.95
C ASP A 135 5.26 24.71 13.01
N SER A 136 4.91 24.94 14.28
CA SER A 136 5.59 24.33 15.42
C SER A 136 5.13 22.90 15.73
N LYS A 137 3.97 22.48 15.17
CA LYS A 137 3.37 21.17 15.42
C LYS A 137 2.80 20.60 14.11
N PRO A 138 3.67 20.32 13.14
CA PRO A 138 3.22 19.91 11.82
C PRO A 138 2.60 18.52 11.86
N TRP A 139 1.53 18.34 11.09
CA TRP A 139 0.90 17.05 10.88
C TRP A 139 0.58 16.84 9.40
N ILE A 140 0.59 15.57 9.00
CA ILE A 140 0.06 15.10 7.72
C ILE A 140 -0.95 14.00 8.02
N GLN A 141 -2.09 14.08 7.35
CA GLN A 141 -3.23 13.19 7.55
C GLN A 141 -3.63 12.56 6.23
N VAL A 142 -3.89 11.26 6.28
CA VAL A 142 -4.44 10.49 5.17
C VAL A 142 -5.84 10.02 5.54
N ASN A 143 -6.83 10.44 4.78
CA ASN A 143 -8.20 9.96 4.92
C ASN A 143 -8.39 8.68 4.10
N LEU A 144 -8.47 7.53 4.78
CA LEU A 144 -8.63 6.23 4.13
C LEU A 144 -10.06 5.97 3.61
N LEU A 145 -11.00 6.92 3.79
CA LEU A 145 -12.42 6.90 3.41
C LEU A 145 -13.27 5.81 4.08
N ARG A 146 -12.62 4.80 4.66
CA ARG A 146 -13.25 3.70 5.39
C ARG A 146 -12.38 3.27 6.56
N LYS A 147 -12.98 2.51 7.47
CA LYS A 147 -12.27 1.92 8.61
C LYS A 147 -11.32 0.83 8.11
N MET A 148 -10.02 1.10 8.15
CA MET A 148 -8.96 0.17 7.75
C MET A 148 -8.14 -0.30 8.94
N ARG A 149 -7.55 -1.50 8.82
CA ARG A 149 -6.50 -1.98 9.74
C ARG A 149 -5.14 -1.58 9.17
N VAL A 150 -4.44 -0.67 9.84
CA VAL A 150 -3.09 -0.23 9.47
C VAL A 150 -2.09 -0.98 10.34
N SER A 151 -1.16 -1.70 9.71
CA SER A 151 -0.14 -2.51 10.40
C SER A 151 1.17 -1.77 10.60
N GLY A 152 1.45 -0.75 9.78
CA GLY A 152 2.69 0.01 9.86
C GLY A 152 2.68 1.23 8.92
N VAL A 153 3.71 2.05 9.07
CA VAL A 153 3.95 3.24 8.26
C VAL A 153 5.39 3.20 7.79
N MET A 154 5.62 3.41 6.49
CA MET A 154 6.94 3.63 5.92
C MET A 154 7.15 5.13 5.71
N THR A 155 8.31 5.64 6.11
CA THR A 155 8.68 7.04 5.95
C THR A 155 9.86 7.16 5.01
N GLN A 156 9.92 8.27 4.27
CA GLN A 156 11.02 8.58 3.37
C GLN A 156 11.36 10.07 3.48
N GLY A 157 12.65 10.37 3.45
CA GLY A 157 13.14 11.74 3.34
C GLY A 157 13.14 12.25 1.90
N ALA A 158 13.47 13.52 1.75
CA ALA A 158 13.70 14.14 0.44
C ALA A 158 15.05 14.86 0.43
N SER A 159 15.54 15.21 -0.76
CA SER A 159 16.70 16.07 -0.90
C SER A 159 16.26 17.40 -1.48
N ARG A 160 16.54 18.49 -0.77
CA ARG A 160 16.22 19.85 -1.18
C ARG A 160 17.49 20.66 -1.26
N ALA A 161 17.77 21.21 -2.45
CA ALA A 161 18.97 22.02 -2.72
C ALA A 161 20.30 21.35 -2.25
N GLY A 162 20.42 20.03 -2.44
CA GLY A 162 21.61 19.26 -2.06
C GLY A 162 21.69 18.88 -0.57
N ARG A 163 20.65 19.16 0.23
CA ARG A 163 20.55 18.73 1.63
C ARG A 163 19.46 17.68 1.79
N ALA A 164 19.83 16.55 2.39
CA ALA A 164 18.87 15.52 2.76
C ALA A 164 18.08 15.96 4.00
N GLU A 165 16.76 15.95 3.91
CA GLU A 165 15.82 16.23 4.98
C GLU A 165 14.96 14.98 5.23
N TYR A 166 14.86 14.56 6.49
CA TYR A 166 14.10 13.38 6.88
C TYR A 166 13.60 13.51 8.32
N LEU A 167 12.50 12.83 8.61
CA LEU A 167 11.93 12.77 9.96
C LEU A 167 12.83 11.87 10.84
N LYS A 168 13.19 12.38 12.02
CA LYS A 168 13.94 11.59 13.03
C LYS A 168 13.00 10.89 14.01
N THR A 169 11.97 11.59 14.44
CA THR A 169 10.95 11.12 15.37
C THR A 169 9.60 11.66 14.91
N PHE A 170 8.55 10.88 15.11
CA PHE A 170 7.19 11.26 14.81
C PHE A 170 6.25 10.58 15.80
N LYS A 171 5.01 11.05 15.86
CA LYS A 171 3.93 10.39 16.60
C LYS A 171 2.82 10.03 15.64
N VAL A 172 2.16 8.90 15.86
CA VAL A 172 1.02 8.48 15.05
C VAL A 172 -0.27 8.65 15.84
N ALA A 173 -1.26 9.30 15.23
CA ALA A 173 -2.61 9.38 15.77
C ALA A 173 -3.61 8.82 14.76
N TYR A 174 -4.72 8.26 15.25
CA TYR A 174 -5.79 7.73 14.43
C TYR A 174 -7.15 8.30 14.86
N SER A 175 -8.10 8.29 13.94
CA SER A 175 -9.46 8.76 14.16
C SER A 175 -10.44 7.97 13.28
N LEU A 176 -11.65 7.73 13.80
CA LEU A 176 -12.75 7.11 13.05
C LEU A 176 -13.79 8.13 12.57
N ASP A 177 -13.77 9.35 13.11
CA ASP A 177 -14.74 10.42 12.82
C ASP A 177 -14.09 11.65 12.15
N GLY A 178 -12.76 11.69 12.08
CA GLY A 178 -11.98 12.81 11.56
C GLY A 178 -11.98 14.05 12.46
N ARG A 179 -12.51 13.96 13.70
CA ARG A 179 -12.60 15.07 14.65
C ARG A 179 -11.82 14.80 15.92
N LYS A 180 -11.98 13.61 16.49
CA LYS A 180 -11.25 13.18 17.68
C LYS A 180 -10.13 12.24 17.26
N PHE A 181 -8.90 12.62 17.60
CA PHE A 181 -7.70 11.84 17.32
C PHE A 181 -7.11 11.29 18.61
N GLU A 182 -6.68 10.04 18.56
CA GLU A 182 -6.04 9.35 19.68
C GLU A 182 -4.64 8.90 19.24
N PHE A 183 -3.63 9.19 20.05
CA PHE A 183 -2.25 8.80 19.78
C PHE A 183 -2.05 7.31 20.03
N ILE A 184 -1.24 6.67 19.19
CA ILE A 184 -0.82 5.30 19.40
C ILE A 184 0.20 5.30 20.55
N GLN A 185 -0.14 4.55 21.59
CA GLN A 185 0.72 4.37 22.75
C GLN A 185 1.46 3.04 22.64
N ASP A 186 2.66 2.98 23.22
CA ASP A 186 3.38 1.74 23.47
C ASP A 186 2.69 0.92 24.56
N GLU A 187 3.06 -0.36 24.69
CA GLU A 187 2.63 -1.25 25.78
C GLU A 187 2.98 -0.67 27.17
N SER A 188 3.88 0.32 27.24
CA SER A 188 4.26 1.07 28.44
C SER A 188 3.52 2.41 28.63
N GLY A 189 2.54 2.75 27.78
CA GLY A 189 1.76 4.00 27.88
C GLY A 189 2.48 5.27 27.41
N GLY A 190 3.67 5.13 26.82
CA GLY A 190 4.39 6.25 26.18
C GLY A 190 3.97 6.42 24.72
N ASP A 191 3.93 7.67 24.23
CA ASP A 191 3.62 7.95 22.83
C ASP A 191 4.70 7.35 21.91
N LYS A 192 4.29 6.56 20.89
CA LYS A 192 5.17 6.06 19.82
C LYS A 192 5.30 7.04 18.66
#